data_AF-A0A060X8V4-F1
#
_entry.id   AF-A0A060X8V4-F1
#
_cell.length_a   1.000
_cell.length_b   1.000
_cell.length_c   1.000
_cell.angle_alpha   90.00
_cell.angle_beta   90.00
_cell.angle_gamma   90.00
#
_symmetry.space_group_name_H-M   'P 1'
#
loop_
_entity.id
_entity.type
_entity.pdbx_description
1 polymer ?
#
loop_
_entity_poly.entity_id
_entity_poly.type
_entity_poly.pdbx_seq_one_letter_code
_entity_poly.pdbx_strand_id
1 'polypeptide(L)'
;MGKKKSSDEDKTTLAEAFINFQLQVKRKEIHECQEEVSQLETKKQRYTELREQLKEEQLGHIKVLRKQAKEQESKLEQREVVNKEQVEQALQQNLELVRIQEKELAELRAEVIRLEEEVLVLQAERHIRQEYKMAGSQEHQQQIQHLEAELAQMQKGFQEMADNIQRSLDVTFNEIDKKTVHLIDDKKQLATESAIKHLDKHSRQEIKENEWLKRELAIYTREVSITALAVQQLEEENLEHMGQLFERRLEDLQISRNVFLTQAAGLGPSDSTVQETIMKNGVSSSPVPPLHPATEAWRAQKQAKELERDETSGSCSEAAYRPTEDPLQDLSVLLYGSQTYLQVRPISGYSRIQHIR
;
A
#
# COMPACT_ATOMS: atom_id res chain seq x y z
N MET A 1 178.78 -50.34 78.82
CA MET A 1 178.61 -51.01 77.51
C MET A 1 177.12 -51.31 77.28
N GLY A 2 176.63 -51.31 76.03
CA GLY A 2 175.65 -52.30 75.52
C GLY A 2 174.13 -52.25 75.81
N LYS A 3 173.35 -51.97 74.75
CA LYS A 3 172.13 -52.70 74.24
C LYS A 3 170.69 -52.53 74.85
N LYS A 4 169.81 -51.92 74.01
CA LYS A 4 168.47 -52.40 73.47
C LYS A 4 167.06 -52.07 74.12
N LYS A 5 166.33 -51.15 73.42
CA LYS A 5 165.03 -51.28 72.67
C LYS A 5 163.62 -50.96 73.30
N SER A 6 162.78 -50.25 72.50
CA SER A 6 161.28 -50.04 72.52
C SER A 6 160.69 -49.18 73.65
N SER A 7 159.64 -48.32 73.53
CA SER A 7 158.76 -47.75 72.44
C SER A 7 158.22 -46.36 72.96
N ASP A 8 157.49 -45.44 72.29
CA ASP A 8 156.63 -45.29 71.08
C ASP A 8 155.13 -45.67 71.18
N GLU A 9 154.24 -44.70 71.52
CA GLU A 9 152.75 -44.79 71.55
C GLU A 9 151.98 -43.59 70.91
N ASP A 10 152.53 -42.37 70.86
CA ASP A 10 151.83 -41.08 70.63
C ASP A 10 151.20 -40.81 69.24
N LYS A 11 150.84 -41.84 68.45
CA LYS A 11 150.35 -41.70 67.06
C LYS A 11 148.86 -41.99 66.86
N THR A 12 148.19 -42.58 67.84
CA THR A 12 146.79 -43.04 67.73
C THR A 12 145.77 -41.90 67.78
N THR A 13 145.89 -41.00 68.75
CA THR A 13 144.88 -39.98 69.09
C THR A 13 144.55 -39.02 67.93
N LEU A 14 145.55 -38.64 67.13
CA LEU A 14 145.36 -37.74 65.99
C LEU A 14 144.69 -38.45 64.79
N ALA A 15 145.00 -39.73 64.57
CA ALA A 15 144.37 -40.53 63.54
C ALA A 15 142.89 -40.78 63.84
N GLU A 16 142.55 -41.02 65.10
CA GLU A 16 141.18 -41.26 65.56
C GLU A 16 140.29 -40.02 65.44
N ALA A 17 140.83 -38.82 65.70
CA ALA A 17 140.13 -37.56 65.44
C ALA A 17 139.87 -37.33 63.93
N PHE A 18 140.86 -37.62 63.08
CA PHE A 18 140.74 -37.50 61.62
C PHE A 18 139.72 -38.50 61.04
N ILE A 19 139.71 -39.74 61.53
CA ILE A 19 138.71 -40.76 61.16
C ILE A 19 137.31 -40.33 61.60
N ASN A 20 137.15 -39.78 62.81
CA ASN A 20 135.85 -39.27 63.27
C ASN A 20 135.35 -38.07 62.46
N PHE A 21 136.23 -37.16 62.03
CA PHE A 21 135.85 -36.08 61.12
C PHE A 21 135.42 -36.62 59.74
N GLN A 22 136.17 -37.58 59.16
CA GLN A 22 135.74 -38.25 57.92
C GLN A 22 134.40 -38.97 58.08
N LEU A 23 134.17 -39.67 59.20
CA LEU A 23 132.88 -40.29 59.53
C LEU A 23 131.77 -39.26 59.68
N GLN A 24 132.04 -38.09 60.25
CA GLN A 24 131.05 -37.01 60.37
C GLN A 24 130.71 -36.41 59.01
N VAL A 25 131.71 -36.17 58.14
CA VAL A 25 131.50 -35.75 56.75
C VAL A 25 130.70 -36.80 55.97
N LYS A 26 131.06 -38.08 56.05
CA LYS A 26 130.30 -39.16 55.38
C LYS A 26 128.90 -39.36 55.96
N ARG A 27 128.68 -39.15 57.26
CA ARG A 27 127.33 -39.13 57.84
C ARG A 27 126.50 -37.94 57.34
N LYS A 28 127.13 -36.77 57.13
CA LYS A 28 126.47 -35.59 56.55
C LYS A 28 126.12 -35.81 55.07
N GLU A 29 127.05 -36.33 54.27
CA GLU A 29 126.77 -36.74 52.88
C GLU A 29 125.65 -37.78 52.80
N ILE A 30 125.67 -38.82 53.66
CA ILE A 30 124.60 -39.83 53.73
C ILE A 30 123.26 -39.19 54.13
N HIS A 31 123.25 -38.24 55.07
CA HIS A 31 122.03 -37.55 55.49
C HIS A 31 121.46 -36.65 54.37
N GLU A 32 122.32 -35.91 53.67
CA GLU A 32 121.94 -35.09 52.51
C GLU A 32 121.38 -35.96 51.37
N CYS A 33 122.00 -37.12 51.10
CA CYS A 33 121.44 -38.12 50.17
C CYS A 33 120.12 -38.72 50.65
N GLN A 34 119.93 -38.94 51.95
CA GLN A 34 118.65 -39.42 52.52
C GLN A 34 117.54 -38.37 52.42
N GLU A 35 117.86 -37.08 52.62
CA GLU A 35 116.95 -35.97 52.37
C GLU A 35 116.61 -35.84 50.89
N GLU A 36 117.58 -35.99 49.98
CA GLU A 36 117.34 -35.99 48.53
C GLU A 36 116.45 -37.16 48.11
N VAL A 37 116.72 -38.39 48.59
CA VAL A 37 115.85 -39.55 48.35
C VAL A 37 114.43 -39.29 48.87
N SER A 38 114.27 -38.76 50.08
CA SER A 38 112.95 -38.41 50.64
C SER A 38 112.22 -37.35 49.81
N GLN A 39 112.95 -36.37 49.26
CA GLN A 39 112.41 -35.38 48.33
C GLN A 39 112.05 -35.99 46.97
N LEU A 40 112.80 -36.96 46.46
CA LEU A 40 112.51 -37.66 45.21
C LEU A 40 111.32 -38.61 45.35
N GLU A 41 111.18 -39.29 46.48
CA GLU A 41 110.03 -40.14 46.78
C GLU A 41 108.74 -39.32 46.92
N THR A 42 108.78 -38.20 47.65
CA THR A 42 107.61 -37.30 47.75
C THR A 42 107.27 -36.62 46.40
N LYS A 43 108.26 -36.28 45.57
CA LYS A 43 108.02 -35.82 44.18
C LYS A 43 107.38 -36.93 43.33
N LYS A 44 107.93 -38.16 43.36
CA LYS A 44 107.42 -39.35 42.66
C LYS A 44 105.98 -39.67 43.05
N GLN A 45 105.65 -39.56 44.34
CA GLN A 45 104.29 -39.79 44.83
C GLN A 45 103.32 -38.72 44.30
N ARG A 46 103.66 -37.42 44.40
CA ARG A 46 102.84 -36.34 43.81
C ARG A 46 102.63 -36.51 42.30
N TYR A 47 103.66 -36.91 41.55
CA TYR A 47 103.52 -37.21 40.12
C TYR A 47 102.65 -38.44 39.84
N THR A 48 102.60 -39.40 40.75
CA THR A 48 101.72 -40.58 40.64
C THR A 48 100.27 -40.17 40.91
N GLU A 49 100.01 -39.42 41.98
CA GLU A 49 98.70 -38.88 42.35
C GLU A 49 98.12 -38.00 41.23
N LEU A 50 98.90 -37.04 40.72
CA LEU A 50 98.51 -36.18 39.59
C LEU A 50 98.23 -36.98 38.30
N ARG A 51 98.98 -38.06 38.05
CA ARG A 51 98.75 -38.92 36.88
C ARG A 51 97.46 -39.73 36.99
N GLU A 52 97.11 -40.21 38.18
CA GLU A 52 95.83 -40.91 38.37
C GLU A 52 94.64 -39.93 38.33
N GLN A 53 94.76 -38.73 38.92
CA GLN A 53 93.76 -37.66 38.77
C GLN A 53 93.51 -37.31 37.29
N LEU A 54 94.58 -37.09 36.51
CA LEU A 54 94.46 -36.78 35.08
C LEU A 54 93.80 -37.94 34.29
N LYS A 55 94.05 -39.21 34.66
CA LYS A 55 93.34 -40.35 34.06
C LYS A 55 91.87 -40.36 34.44
N GLU A 56 91.50 -40.03 35.69
CA GLU A 56 90.11 -39.98 36.13
C GLU A 56 89.34 -38.87 35.42
N GLU A 57 89.93 -37.68 35.25
CA GLU A 57 89.40 -36.59 34.42
C GLU A 57 89.22 -37.03 32.96
N GLN A 58 90.27 -37.59 32.33
CA GLN A 58 90.20 -38.10 30.95
C GLN A 58 89.12 -39.17 30.79
N LEU A 59 89.03 -40.12 31.72
CA LEU A 59 88.00 -41.16 31.73
C LEU A 59 86.60 -40.57 31.94
N GLY A 60 86.47 -39.52 32.75
CA GLY A 60 85.26 -38.73 32.93
C GLY A 60 84.82 -38.05 31.64
N HIS A 61 85.71 -37.31 30.97
CA HIS A 61 85.44 -36.68 29.67
C HIS A 61 85.05 -37.71 28.60
N ILE A 62 85.76 -38.85 28.51
CA ILE A 62 85.43 -39.95 27.59
C ILE A 62 84.03 -40.52 27.89
N LYS A 63 83.65 -40.70 29.16
CA LYS A 63 82.29 -41.13 29.55
C LYS A 63 81.22 -40.12 29.15
N VAL A 64 81.48 -38.82 29.35
CA VAL A 64 80.55 -37.73 28.97
C VAL A 64 80.37 -37.67 27.45
N LEU A 65 81.45 -37.65 26.68
CA LEU A 65 81.42 -37.65 25.21
C LEU A 65 80.69 -38.89 24.67
N ARG A 66 80.95 -40.08 25.24
CA ARG A 66 80.26 -41.32 24.84
C ARG A 66 78.76 -41.29 25.17
N LYS A 67 78.35 -40.62 26.26
CA LYS A 67 76.93 -40.40 26.57
C LYS A 67 76.29 -39.43 25.57
N GLN A 68 76.93 -38.30 25.29
CA GLN A 68 76.45 -37.29 24.34
C GLN A 68 76.29 -37.87 22.92
N ALA A 69 77.26 -38.67 22.46
CA ALA A 69 77.19 -39.37 21.18
C ALA A 69 75.98 -40.31 21.11
N LYS A 70 75.77 -41.17 22.11
CA LYS A 70 74.58 -42.04 22.19
C LYS A 70 73.25 -41.28 22.27
N GLU A 71 73.26 -40.10 22.91
CA GLU A 71 72.06 -39.27 23.02
C GLU A 71 71.74 -38.57 21.69
N GLN A 72 72.75 -38.24 20.87
CA GLN A 72 72.57 -37.77 19.50
C GLN A 72 72.14 -38.92 18.56
N GLU A 73 72.77 -40.09 18.67
CA GLU A 73 72.43 -41.32 17.95
C GLU A 73 70.95 -41.67 18.16
N SER A 74 70.48 -41.77 19.40
CA SER A 74 69.07 -42.07 19.70
C SER A 74 68.09 -40.94 19.27
N LYS A 75 68.52 -39.67 19.28
CA LYS A 75 67.73 -38.55 18.72
C LYS A 75 67.66 -38.57 17.19
N LEU A 76 68.56 -39.27 16.51
CA LEU A 76 68.51 -39.51 15.07
C LEU A 76 67.67 -40.77 14.75
N GLU A 77 67.78 -41.83 15.55
CA GLU A 77 66.92 -43.03 15.43
C GLU A 77 65.44 -42.71 15.68
N GLN A 78 65.13 -41.85 16.65
CA GLN A 78 63.76 -41.38 16.94
C GLN A 78 63.26 -40.36 15.91
N ARG A 79 64.10 -39.89 14.99
CA ARG A 79 63.71 -38.89 13.99
C ARG A 79 63.07 -39.61 12.81
N GLU A 80 61.74 -39.63 12.80
CA GLU A 80 60.93 -40.30 11.78
C GLU A 80 61.42 -40.00 10.36
N VAL A 81 61.91 -41.04 9.68
CA VAL A 81 62.54 -40.92 8.35
C VAL A 81 61.44 -40.87 7.30
N VAL A 82 60.84 -39.68 7.16
CA VAL A 82 59.84 -39.41 6.12
C VAL A 82 60.46 -39.72 4.75
N ASN A 83 59.88 -40.67 4.03
CA ASN A 83 60.37 -41.07 2.71
C ASN A 83 60.23 -39.89 1.74
N LYS A 84 61.22 -39.71 0.87
CA LYS A 84 61.19 -38.73 -0.22
C LYS A 84 59.90 -38.84 -1.05
N GLU A 85 59.42 -40.06 -1.30
CA GLU A 85 58.15 -40.30 -2.01
C GLU A 85 56.92 -39.78 -1.25
N GLN A 86 56.91 -39.84 0.09
CA GLN A 86 55.81 -39.29 0.91
C GLN A 86 55.81 -37.76 0.86
N VAL A 87 56.98 -37.12 0.88
CA VAL A 87 57.11 -35.67 0.71
C VAL A 87 56.69 -35.24 -0.69
N GLU A 88 57.08 -35.98 -1.72
CA GLU A 88 56.70 -35.71 -3.11
C GLU A 88 55.20 -35.92 -3.36
N GLN A 89 54.58 -36.97 -2.78
CA GLN A 89 53.13 -37.17 -2.84
C GLN A 89 52.37 -36.07 -2.09
N ALA A 90 52.79 -35.68 -0.90
CA ALA A 90 52.17 -34.60 -0.13
C ALA A 90 52.29 -33.25 -0.86
N LEU A 91 53.44 -32.96 -1.50
CA LEU A 91 53.63 -31.78 -2.33
C LEU A 91 52.73 -31.81 -3.57
N GLN A 92 52.63 -32.95 -4.26
CA GLN A 92 51.76 -33.13 -5.43
C GLN A 92 50.27 -32.92 -5.08
N GLN A 93 49.81 -33.46 -3.94
CA GLN A 93 48.45 -33.28 -3.43
C GLN A 93 48.18 -31.82 -3.06
N ASN A 94 49.12 -31.15 -2.39
CA ASN A 94 48.98 -29.75 -2.00
C ASN A 94 48.96 -28.82 -3.23
N LEU A 95 49.79 -29.08 -4.24
CA LEU A 95 49.78 -28.36 -5.51
C LEU A 95 48.45 -28.50 -6.27
N GLU A 96 47.84 -29.69 -6.29
CA GLU A 96 46.54 -29.87 -6.94
C GLU A 96 45.37 -29.28 -6.13
N LEU A 97 45.43 -29.35 -4.79
CA LEU A 97 44.49 -28.66 -3.91
C LEU A 97 44.54 -27.13 -4.11
N VAL A 98 45.73 -26.54 -4.21
CA VAL A 98 45.90 -25.11 -4.53
C VAL A 98 45.30 -24.79 -5.90
N ARG A 99 45.55 -25.60 -6.94
CA ARG A 99 44.95 -25.40 -8.28
C ARG A 99 43.43 -25.50 -8.30
N ILE A 100 42.83 -26.35 -7.45
CA ILE A 100 41.38 -26.45 -7.30
C ILE A 100 40.85 -25.17 -6.65
N GLN A 101 41.44 -24.73 -5.54
CA GLN A 101 41.07 -23.49 -4.86
C GLN A 101 41.28 -22.24 -5.73
N GLU A 102 42.33 -22.19 -6.56
CA GLU A 102 42.56 -21.11 -7.52
C GLU A 102 41.45 -21.04 -8.60
N LYS A 103 40.93 -22.18 -9.06
CA LYS A 103 39.79 -22.24 -9.99
C LYS A 103 38.50 -21.81 -9.30
N GLU A 104 38.20 -22.36 -8.12
CA GLU A 104 37.02 -21.99 -7.33
C GLU A 104 37.00 -20.48 -7.02
N LEU A 105 38.16 -19.90 -6.66
CA LEU A 105 38.30 -18.46 -6.45
C LEU A 105 38.18 -17.65 -7.75
N ALA A 106 38.59 -18.18 -8.91
CA ALA A 106 38.40 -17.51 -10.20
C ALA A 106 36.93 -17.54 -10.65
N GLU A 107 36.24 -18.67 -10.47
CA GLU A 107 34.81 -18.83 -10.75
C GLU A 107 33.96 -17.94 -9.85
N LEU A 108 34.24 -17.91 -8.54
CA LEU A 108 33.57 -17.00 -7.59
C LEU A 108 33.80 -15.52 -7.94
N ARG A 109 35.00 -15.14 -8.40
CA ARG A 109 35.27 -13.76 -8.86
C ARG A 109 34.50 -13.41 -10.13
N ALA A 110 34.41 -14.33 -11.08
CA ALA A 110 33.63 -14.13 -12.30
C ALA A 110 32.13 -13.98 -11.99
N GLU A 111 31.59 -14.78 -11.06
CA GLU A 111 30.20 -14.68 -10.61
C GLU A 111 29.92 -13.38 -9.84
N VAL A 112 30.85 -12.92 -8.99
CA VAL A 112 30.74 -11.61 -8.33
C VAL A 112 30.66 -10.47 -9.36
N ILE A 113 31.56 -10.46 -10.35
CA ILE A 113 31.54 -9.43 -11.41
C ILE A 113 30.22 -9.49 -12.20
N ARG A 114 29.74 -10.69 -12.56
CA ARG A 114 28.46 -10.88 -13.27
C ARG A 114 27.28 -10.33 -12.47
N LEU A 115 27.27 -10.53 -11.15
CA LEU A 115 26.22 -10.02 -10.26
C LEU A 115 26.35 -8.51 -10.02
N GLU A 116 27.57 -7.96 -9.98
CA GLU A 116 27.80 -6.50 -9.93
C GLU A 116 27.28 -5.80 -11.19
N GLU A 117 27.52 -6.37 -12.38
CA GLU A 117 26.96 -5.89 -13.65
C GLU A 117 25.42 -5.97 -13.67
N GLU A 118 24.84 -7.10 -13.25
CA GLU A 118 23.38 -7.28 -13.15
C GLU A 118 22.74 -6.27 -12.19
N VAL A 119 23.37 -6.02 -11.04
CA VAL A 119 22.95 -5.02 -10.04
C VAL A 119 23.03 -3.59 -10.61
N LEU A 120 24.05 -3.26 -11.40
CA LEU A 120 24.15 -1.94 -12.05
C LEU A 120 23.02 -1.71 -13.08
N VAL A 121 22.69 -2.72 -13.88
CA VAL A 121 21.57 -2.66 -14.83
C VAL A 121 20.23 -2.48 -14.09
N LEU A 122 19.98 -3.26 -13.05
CA LEU A 122 18.77 -3.15 -12.23
C LEU A 122 18.67 -1.80 -11.50
N GLN A 123 19.80 -1.20 -11.09
CA GLN A 123 19.82 0.15 -10.54
C GLN A 123 19.47 1.21 -11.61
N ALA A 124 20.02 1.11 -12.82
CA ALA A 124 19.68 2.02 -13.92
C ALA A 124 18.19 1.94 -14.28
N GLU A 125 17.62 0.75 -14.42
CA GLU A 125 16.19 0.55 -14.60
C GLU A 125 15.36 1.15 -13.46
N ARG A 126 15.79 0.96 -12.20
CA ARG A 126 15.11 1.55 -11.04
C ARG A 126 15.10 3.08 -11.13
N HIS A 127 16.19 3.71 -11.56
CA HIS A 127 16.26 5.16 -11.72
C HIS A 127 15.30 5.66 -12.82
N ILE A 128 15.29 5.05 -14.00
CA ILE A 128 14.35 5.39 -15.09
C ILE A 128 12.89 5.26 -14.61
N ARG A 129 12.56 4.17 -13.89
CA ARG A 129 11.21 3.95 -13.33
C ARG A 129 10.86 4.98 -12.23
N GLN A 130 11.85 5.45 -11.46
CA GLN A 130 11.66 6.50 -10.45
C GLN A 130 11.47 7.88 -11.09
N GLU A 131 12.27 8.24 -12.09
CA GLU A 131 12.15 9.48 -12.86
C GLU A 131 10.78 9.58 -13.53
N TYR A 132 10.34 8.51 -14.20
CA TYR A 132 8.99 8.44 -14.76
C TYR A 132 7.91 8.59 -13.69
N LYS A 133 8.03 7.91 -12.54
CA LYS A 133 7.06 8.04 -11.44
C LYS A 133 7.00 9.46 -10.88
N MET A 134 8.12 10.17 -10.82
CA MET A 134 8.21 11.51 -10.23
C MET A 134 7.73 12.61 -11.19
N ALA A 135 8.10 12.55 -12.47
CA ALA A 135 7.81 13.60 -13.47
C ALA A 135 6.83 13.12 -14.56
N GLY A 136 7.23 12.19 -15.42
CA GLY A 136 6.45 11.79 -16.59
C GLY A 136 5.04 11.26 -16.28
N SER A 137 4.85 10.64 -15.12
CA SER A 137 3.54 10.22 -14.63
C SER A 137 2.62 11.38 -14.24
N GLN A 138 3.17 12.55 -13.88
CA GLN A 138 2.39 13.76 -13.63
C GLN A 138 2.04 14.47 -14.95
N GLU A 139 3.02 14.56 -15.87
CA GLU A 139 2.83 15.13 -17.21
C GLU A 139 1.76 14.34 -17.99
N HIS A 140 1.86 13.01 -18.03
CA HIS A 140 0.83 12.16 -18.63
C HIS A 140 -0.52 12.26 -17.91
N GLN A 141 -0.56 12.40 -16.58
CA GLN A 141 -1.82 12.55 -15.85
C GLN A 141 -2.52 13.90 -16.18
N GLN A 142 -1.75 14.98 -16.35
CA GLN A 142 -2.25 16.28 -16.81
C GLN A 142 -2.74 16.20 -18.26
N GLN A 143 -1.99 15.54 -19.15
CA GLN A 143 -2.39 15.34 -20.55
C GLN A 143 -3.70 14.53 -20.66
N ILE A 144 -3.86 13.49 -19.84
CA ILE A 144 -5.10 12.70 -19.75
C ILE A 144 -6.26 13.57 -19.27
N GLN A 145 -6.10 14.31 -18.16
CA GLN A 145 -7.15 15.19 -17.62
C GLN A 145 -7.56 16.30 -18.60
N HIS A 146 -6.62 16.83 -19.37
CA HIS A 146 -6.90 17.80 -20.42
C HIS A 146 -7.77 17.20 -21.53
N LEU A 147 -7.42 16.00 -22.03
CA LEU A 147 -8.17 15.32 -23.08
C LEU A 147 -9.55 14.84 -22.59
N GLU A 148 -9.65 14.38 -21.35
CA GLU A 148 -10.93 14.04 -20.70
C GLU A 148 -11.85 15.27 -20.60
N ALA A 149 -11.31 16.45 -20.26
CA ALA A 149 -12.05 17.70 -20.23
C ALA A 149 -12.49 18.17 -21.63
N GLU A 150 -11.64 18.05 -22.65
CA GLU A 150 -11.99 18.37 -24.04
C GLU A 150 -13.11 17.45 -24.57
N LEU A 151 -13.02 16.13 -24.30
CA LEU A 151 -14.06 15.17 -24.67
C LEU A 151 -15.39 15.48 -23.96
N ALA A 152 -15.37 15.80 -22.66
CA ALA A 152 -16.56 16.19 -21.92
C ALA A 152 -17.18 17.51 -22.45
N GLN A 153 -16.35 18.50 -22.80
CA GLN A 153 -16.82 19.74 -23.42
C GLN A 153 -17.42 19.49 -24.81
N MET A 154 -16.81 18.64 -25.63
CA MET A 154 -17.31 18.28 -26.95
C MET A 154 -18.65 17.52 -26.87
N GLN A 155 -18.75 16.54 -25.97
CA GLN A 155 -19.99 15.80 -25.72
C GLN A 155 -21.12 16.73 -25.23
N LYS A 156 -20.80 17.67 -24.34
CA LYS A 156 -21.75 18.71 -23.92
C LYS A 156 -22.22 19.57 -25.10
N GLY A 157 -21.29 20.02 -25.96
CA GLY A 157 -21.63 20.82 -27.14
C GLY A 157 -22.53 20.07 -28.14
N PHE A 158 -22.32 18.75 -28.32
CA PHE A 158 -23.23 17.92 -29.11
C PHE A 158 -24.62 17.77 -28.46
N GLN A 159 -24.70 17.63 -27.13
CA GLN A 159 -26.00 17.60 -26.43
C GLN A 159 -26.74 18.92 -26.57
N GLU A 160 -26.08 20.06 -26.33
CA GLU A 160 -26.67 21.40 -26.48
C GLU A 160 -27.16 21.65 -27.92
N MET A 161 -26.45 21.12 -28.93
CA MET A 161 -26.87 21.15 -30.34
C MET A 161 -28.08 20.24 -30.61
N ALA A 162 -28.09 19.01 -30.10
CA ALA A 162 -29.20 18.07 -30.23
C ALA A 162 -30.48 18.62 -29.58
N ASP A 163 -30.38 19.13 -28.35
CA ASP A 163 -31.47 19.79 -27.64
C ASP A 163 -32.01 20.99 -28.43
N ASN A 164 -31.14 21.72 -29.15
CA ASN A 164 -31.53 22.87 -29.95
C ASN A 164 -32.24 22.48 -31.25
N ILE A 165 -31.79 21.40 -31.90
CA ILE A 165 -32.47 20.82 -33.06
C ILE A 165 -33.84 20.29 -32.64
N GLN A 166 -33.93 19.57 -31.51
CA GLN A 166 -35.21 19.06 -30.98
C GLN A 166 -36.17 20.21 -30.66
N ARG A 167 -35.75 21.23 -29.90
CA ARG A 167 -36.58 22.40 -29.58
C ARG A 167 -37.05 23.16 -30.84
N SER A 168 -36.20 23.26 -31.87
CA SER A 168 -36.56 23.87 -33.15
C SER A 168 -37.61 23.03 -33.89
N LEU A 169 -37.41 21.71 -33.94
CA LEU A 169 -38.32 20.74 -34.52
C LEU A 169 -39.69 20.80 -33.82
N ASP A 170 -39.73 20.74 -32.49
CA ASP A 170 -40.96 20.82 -31.70
C ASP A 170 -41.75 22.12 -31.97
N VAL A 171 -41.06 23.26 -32.09
CA VAL A 171 -41.69 24.55 -32.45
C VAL A 171 -42.29 24.48 -33.85
N THR A 172 -41.56 23.95 -34.84
CA THR A 172 -42.07 23.84 -36.22
C THR A 172 -43.24 22.86 -36.36
N PHE A 173 -43.24 21.72 -35.64
CA PHE A 173 -44.39 20.83 -35.56
C PHE A 173 -45.60 21.53 -34.91
N ASN A 174 -45.42 22.18 -33.76
CA ASN A 174 -46.49 22.94 -33.10
C ASN A 174 -47.06 24.06 -33.98
N GLU A 175 -46.25 24.67 -34.85
CA GLU A 175 -46.73 25.63 -35.85
C GLU A 175 -47.50 24.95 -37.00
N ILE A 176 -47.03 23.81 -37.51
CA ILE A 176 -47.70 23.04 -38.57
C ILE A 176 -49.05 22.53 -38.07
N ASP A 177 -49.13 22.01 -36.85
CA ASP A 177 -50.37 21.52 -36.26
C ASP A 177 -51.39 22.64 -36.08
N LYS A 178 -50.97 23.80 -35.54
CA LYS A 178 -51.85 25.00 -35.42
C LYS A 178 -52.37 25.46 -36.78
N LYS A 179 -51.51 25.53 -37.80
CA LYS A 179 -51.91 25.90 -39.18
C LYS A 179 -52.84 24.86 -39.79
N THR A 180 -52.62 23.57 -39.51
CA THR A 180 -53.44 22.46 -40.00
C THR A 180 -54.82 22.43 -39.35
N VAL A 181 -54.92 22.61 -38.03
CA VAL A 181 -56.19 22.74 -37.31
C VAL A 181 -56.99 23.94 -37.82
N HIS A 182 -56.36 25.12 -37.93
CA HIS A 182 -57.01 26.31 -38.47
C HIS A 182 -57.51 26.09 -39.90
N LEU A 183 -56.71 25.49 -40.78
CA LEU A 183 -57.13 25.16 -42.15
C LEU A 183 -58.30 24.15 -42.18
N ILE A 184 -58.29 23.15 -41.30
CA ILE A 184 -59.39 22.19 -41.16
C ILE A 184 -60.67 22.91 -40.73
N ASP A 185 -60.60 23.80 -39.74
CA ASP A 185 -61.77 24.52 -39.24
C ASP A 185 -62.29 25.57 -40.24
N ASP A 186 -61.43 26.26 -40.99
CA ASP A 186 -61.81 27.11 -42.12
C ASP A 186 -62.55 26.31 -43.20
N LYS A 187 -62.09 25.08 -43.49
CA LYS A 187 -62.77 24.19 -44.45
C LYS A 187 -64.09 23.66 -43.93
N LYS A 188 -64.21 23.36 -42.62
CA LYS A 188 -65.50 23.04 -41.99
C LYS A 188 -66.48 24.21 -42.11
N GLN A 189 -66.05 25.43 -41.75
CA GLN A 189 -66.87 26.65 -41.83
C GLN A 189 -67.32 26.94 -43.27
N LEU A 190 -66.42 26.85 -44.25
CA LEU A 190 -66.76 27.03 -45.66
C LEU A 190 -67.76 25.97 -46.15
N ALA A 191 -67.63 24.72 -45.69
CA ALA A 191 -68.55 23.64 -46.03
C ALA A 191 -69.94 23.82 -45.38
N THR A 192 -70.02 24.20 -44.10
CA THR A 192 -71.30 24.47 -43.43
C THR A 192 -71.99 25.70 -44.02
N GLU A 193 -71.26 26.79 -44.29
CA GLU A 193 -71.77 27.94 -45.02
C GLU A 193 -72.36 27.55 -46.38
N SER A 194 -71.65 26.69 -47.13
CA SER A 194 -72.10 26.21 -48.44
C SER A 194 -73.40 25.40 -48.32
N ALA A 195 -73.45 24.45 -47.38
CA ALA A 195 -74.64 23.67 -47.09
C ALA A 195 -75.84 24.57 -46.70
N ILE A 196 -75.64 25.52 -45.80
CA ILE A 196 -76.68 26.47 -45.34
C ILE A 196 -77.20 27.36 -46.49
N LYS A 197 -76.36 27.68 -47.48
CA LYS A 197 -76.78 28.41 -48.70
C LYS A 197 -77.67 27.57 -49.63
N HIS A 198 -77.61 26.24 -49.54
CA HIS A 198 -78.47 25.30 -50.29
C HIS A 198 -79.74 24.86 -49.55
N LEU A 199 -79.83 25.05 -48.22
CA LEU A 199 -81.07 24.84 -47.44
C LEU A 199 -82.16 25.87 -47.79
N ASP A 200 -83.41 25.56 -47.49
CA ASP A 200 -84.54 26.46 -47.66
C ASP A 200 -84.55 27.63 -46.65
N LYS A 201 -85.56 28.50 -46.76
CA LYS A 201 -85.66 29.73 -45.95
C LYS A 201 -86.00 29.47 -44.47
N HIS A 202 -86.77 28.43 -44.16
CA HIS A 202 -87.17 28.09 -42.79
C HIS A 202 -85.99 27.50 -42.03
N SER A 203 -85.39 26.43 -42.54
CA SER A 203 -84.24 25.78 -41.90
C SER A 203 -83.04 26.72 -41.74
N ARG A 204 -82.81 27.64 -42.68
CA ARG A 204 -81.77 28.68 -42.56
C ARG A 204 -82.05 29.70 -41.45
N GLN A 205 -83.31 29.96 -41.12
CA GLN A 205 -83.68 30.85 -40.02
C GLN A 205 -83.53 30.13 -38.68
N GLU A 206 -84.01 28.89 -38.57
CA GLU A 206 -83.87 28.05 -37.37
C GLU A 206 -82.39 27.84 -36.98
N ILE A 207 -81.50 27.62 -37.96
CA ILE A 207 -80.06 27.49 -37.72
C ILE A 207 -79.48 28.78 -37.10
N LYS A 208 -79.84 29.95 -37.62
CA LYS A 208 -79.36 31.25 -37.08
C LYS A 208 -79.87 31.53 -35.66
N GLU A 209 -81.11 31.16 -35.38
CA GLU A 209 -81.70 31.27 -34.05
C GLU A 209 -81.02 30.30 -33.08
N ASN A 210 -80.70 29.08 -33.52
CA ASN A 210 -79.92 28.11 -32.76
C ASN A 210 -78.47 28.57 -32.50
N GLU A 211 -77.81 29.17 -33.49
CA GLU A 211 -76.48 29.81 -33.35
C GLU A 211 -76.48 31.02 -32.41
N TRP A 212 -77.58 31.76 -32.35
CA TRP A 212 -77.75 32.85 -31.38
C TRP A 212 -77.96 32.30 -29.96
N LEU A 213 -78.91 31.36 -29.79
CA LEU A 213 -79.19 30.70 -28.51
C LEU A 213 -77.95 29.98 -27.93
N LYS A 214 -77.12 29.34 -28.78
CA LYS A 214 -75.86 28.71 -28.35
C LYS A 214 -74.85 29.73 -27.80
N ARG A 215 -74.74 30.92 -28.39
CA ARG A 215 -73.87 31.99 -27.89
C ARG A 215 -74.39 32.58 -26.59
N GLU A 216 -75.69 32.82 -26.51
CA GLU A 216 -76.35 33.32 -25.29
C GLU A 216 -76.19 32.33 -24.12
N LEU A 217 -76.43 31.04 -24.37
CA LEU A 217 -76.24 29.96 -23.38
C LEU A 217 -74.79 29.87 -22.92
N ALA A 218 -73.80 30.06 -23.80
CA ALA A 218 -72.39 30.08 -23.42
C ALA A 218 -72.03 31.27 -22.52
N ILE A 219 -72.66 32.43 -22.70
CA ILE A 219 -72.51 33.60 -21.81
C ILE A 219 -73.09 33.27 -20.44
N TYR A 220 -74.36 32.84 -20.35
CA TYR A 220 -74.97 32.50 -19.07
C TYR A 220 -74.25 31.34 -18.35
N THR A 221 -73.74 30.34 -19.07
CA THR A 221 -72.94 29.25 -18.48
C THR A 221 -71.66 29.79 -17.81
N ARG A 222 -71.01 30.79 -18.43
CA ARG A 222 -69.85 31.47 -17.85
C ARG A 222 -70.23 32.32 -16.63
N GLU A 223 -71.33 33.06 -16.69
CA GLU A 223 -71.82 33.89 -15.58
C GLU A 223 -72.25 33.05 -14.36
N VAL A 224 -72.95 31.93 -14.59
CA VAL A 224 -73.28 30.93 -13.57
C VAL A 224 -71.99 30.33 -12.98
N SER A 225 -70.98 30.03 -13.79
CA SER A 225 -69.70 29.50 -13.29
C SER A 225 -68.96 30.52 -12.40
N ILE A 226 -68.96 31.80 -12.77
CA ILE A 226 -68.32 32.87 -11.99
C ILE A 226 -69.09 33.14 -10.69
N THR A 227 -70.43 33.18 -10.74
CA THR A 227 -71.25 33.43 -9.56
C THR A 227 -71.25 32.25 -8.59
N ALA A 228 -71.22 31.00 -9.07
CA ALA A 228 -71.05 29.82 -8.23
C ALA A 228 -69.72 29.83 -7.47
N LEU A 229 -68.61 30.20 -8.13
CA LEU A 229 -67.30 30.36 -7.46
C LEU A 229 -67.32 31.47 -6.40
N ALA A 230 -67.96 32.60 -6.68
CA ALA A 230 -68.09 33.70 -5.71
C ALA A 230 -68.96 33.33 -4.51
N VAL A 231 -70.04 32.55 -4.71
CA VAL A 231 -70.86 32.01 -3.61
C VAL A 231 -70.06 31.02 -2.77
N GLN A 232 -69.32 30.10 -3.41
CA GLN A 232 -68.47 29.13 -2.70
C GLN A 232 -67.42 29.84 -1.82
N GLN A 233 -66.80 30.92 -2.32
CA GLN A 233 -65.85 31.73 -1.55
C GLN A 233 -66.52 32.41 -0.33
N LEU A 234 -67.71 32.98 -0.52
CA LEU A 234 -68.48 33.60 0.59
C LEU A 234 -68.97 32.57 1.61
N GLU A 235 -69.28 31.34 1.20
CA GLU A 235 -69.61 30.23 2.11
C GLU A 235 -68.39 29.78 2.92
N GLU A 236 -67.21 29.70 2.29
CA GLU A 236 -65.93 29.39 2.95
C GLU A 236 -65.52 30.48 3.96
N GLU A 237 -65.57 31.77 3.56
CA GLU A 237 -65.34 32.91 4.45
C GLU A 237 -66.32 32.95 5.63
N ASN A 238 -67.61 32.65 5.40
CA ASN A 238 -68.62 32.64 6.46
C ASN A 238 -68.40 31.47 7.45
N LEU A 239 -67.99 30.30 6.97
CA LEU A 239 -67.59 29.17 7.81
C LEU A 239 -66.34 29.51 8.65
N GLU A 240 -65.35 30.22 8.08
CA GLU A 240 -64.18 30.69 8.83
C GLU A 240 -64.59 31.68 9.93
N HIS A 241 -65.36 32.73 9.59
CA HIS A 241 -65.84 33.71 10.56
C HIS A 241 -66.67 33.07 11.68
N MET A 242 -67.53 32.10 11.36
CA MET A 242 -68.28 31.33 12.35
C MET A 242 -67.34 30.50 13.25
N GLY A 243 -66.30 29.89 12.68
CA GLY A 243 -65.24 29.21 13.44
C GLY A 243 -64.56 30.15 14.45
N GLN A 244 -64.04 31.28 13.97
CA GLN A 244 -63.41 32.29 14.83
C GLN A 244 -64.36 32.84 15.92
N LEU A 245 -65.67 32.94 15.65
CA LEU A 245 -66.67 33.34 16.64
C LEU A 245 -66.92 32.25 17.71
N PHE A 246 -66.89 30.97 17.34
CA PHE A 246 -66.94 29.88 18.31
C PHE A 246 -65.67 29.82 19.17
N GLU A 247 -64.49 30.05 18.59
CA GLU A 247 -63.21 30.11 19.31
C GLU A 247 -63.19 31.25 20.33
N ARG A 248 -63.45 32.50 19.90
CA ARG A 248 -63.51 33.67 20.80
C ARG A 248 -64.54 33.48 21.92
N ARG A 249 -65.70 32.89 21.61
CA ARG A 249 -66.72 32.58 22.63
C ARG A 249 -66.26 31.51 23.61
N LEU A 250 -65.45 30.54 23.18
CA LEU A 250 -64.84 29.54 24.04
C LEU A 250 -63.75 30.15 24.93
N GLU A 251 -62.97 31.10 24.41
CA GLU A 251 -61.99 31.89 25.16
C GLU A 251 -62.69 32.72 26.26
N ASP A 252 -63.75 33.48 25.95
CA ASP A 252 -64.56 34.21 26.92
C ASP A 252 -65.14 33.30 28.03
N LEU A 253 -65.58 32.09 27.66
CA LEU A 253 -66.05 31.07 28.59
C LEU A 253 -64.93 30.52 29.48
N GLN A 254 -63.70 30.41 28.97
CA GLN A 254 -62.54 30.03 29.78
C GLN A 254 -62.09 31.19 30.70
N ILE A 255 -62.05 32.42 30.20
CA ILE A 255 -61.71 33.62 30.98
C ILE A 255 -62.70 33.78 32.16
N SER A 256 -64.00 33.75 31.89
CA SER A 256 -65.02 33.83 32.94
C SER A 256 -64.92 32.68 33.94
N ARG A 257 -64.74 31.42 33.49
CA ARG A 257 -64.47 30.27 34.38
C ARG A 257 -63.23 30.49 35.26
N ASN A 258 -62.15 31.03 34.71
CA ASN A 258 -60.90 31.28 35.45
C ASN A 258 -61.06 32.42 36.48
N VAL A 259 -61.88 33.44 36.18
CA VAL A 259 -62.27 34.47 37.15
C VAL A 259 -63.08 33.87 38.30
N PHE A 260 -64.10 33.05 38.00
CA PHE A 260 -64.91 32.38 39.04
C PHE A 260 -64.07 31.43 39.90
N LEU A 261 -63.13 30.67 39.32
CA LEU A 261 -62.24 29.78 40.06
C LEU A 261 -61.25 30.55 40.94
N THR A 262 -60.69 31.67 40.44
CA THR A 262 -59.79 32.54 41.23
C THR A 262 -60.50 33.12 42.46
N GLN A 263 -61.74 33.61 42.28
CA GLN A 263 -62.57 34.10 43.39
C GLN A 263 -62.93 32.98 44.38
N ALA A 264 -63.33 31.81 43.89
CA ALA A 264 -63.68 30.66 44.73
C ALA A 264 -62.47 30.09 45.52
N ALA A 265 -61.25 30.26 45.01
CA ALA A 265 -60.01 29.90 45.69
C ALA A 265 -59.59 30.91 46.78
N GLY A 266 -60.32 32.02 46.96
CA GLY A 266 -60.04 33.02 48.00
C GLY A 266 -58.89 33.96 47.71
N LEU A 267 -58.38 34.01 46.47
CA LEU A 267 -57.34 34.94 46.05
C LEU A 267 -57.96 36.25 45.60
N GLY A 268 -57.72 37.31 46.38
CA GLY A 268 -58.11 38.68 46.04
C GLY A 268 -57.36 39.24 44.82
N PRO A 269 -57.86 40.34 44.21
CA PRO A 269 -57.33 40.84 42.95
C PRO A 269 -55.89 41.36 43.09
N SER A 270 -54.97 40.73 42.38
CA SER A 270 -53.59 41.21 42.21
C SER A 270 -53.46 41.97 40.89
N ASP A 271 -53.40 43.30 40.96
CA ASP A 271 -53.00 44.15 39.83
C ASP A 271 -51.52 43.89 39.47
N SER A 272 -51.28 43.00 38.51
CA SER A 272 -49.99 42.91 37.81
C SER A 272 -50.12 42.26 36.42
N THR A 273 -50.14 43.14 35.43
CA THR A 273 -50.02 42.97 33.98
C THR A 273 -49.01 41.93 33.48
N VAL A 274 -49.19 41.55 32.19
CA VAL A 274 -48.25 40.97 31.21
C VAL A 274 -48.41 39.47 30.90
N GLN A 275 -48.24 39.20 29.60
CA GLN A 275 -48.27 37.91 28.91
C GLN A 275 -47.22 36.93 29.45
N GLU A 276 -47.46 35.61 29.30
CA GLU A 276 -46.56 34.84 28.44
C GLU A 276 -47.20 33.58 27.83
N THR A 277 -46.69 33.24 26.65
CA THR A 277 -47.09 32.14 25.77
C THR A 277 -46.58 30.79 26.28
N ILE A 278 -47.31 29.69 26.05
CA ILE A 278 -46.70 28.36 25.87
C ILE A 278 -47.55 27.51 24.92
N MET A 279 -46.93 26.99 23.85
CA MET A 279 -47.49 25.94 23.00
C MET A 279 -47.13 24.56 23.60
N LYS A 280 -48.05 23.59 23.54
CA LYS A 280 -47.66 22.17 23.45
C LYS A 280 -48.79 21.27 22.93
N ASN A 281 -48.39 20.28 22.13
CA ASN A 281 -49.29 19.44 21.33
C ASN A 281 -49.80 18.23 22.12
N GLY A 282 -50.99 17.73 21.76
CA GLY A 282 -51.56 16.48 22.28
C GLY A 282 -52.62 15.88 21.34
N VAL A 283 -52.35 14.70 20.78
CA VAL A 283 -53.19 14.01 19.78
C VAL A 283 -54.08 12.95 20.44
N SER A 284 -55.36 12.81 20.02
CA SER A 284 -55.98 11.50 19.68
C SER A 284 -57.47 11.56 19.25
N SER A 285 -57.91 10.48 18.59
CA SER A 285 -59.28 9.93 18.41
C SER A 285 -60.32 10.65 17.51
N SER A 286 -60.55 10.04 16.35
CA SER A 286 -61.74 10.09 15.47
C SER A 286 -62.82 9.07 15.94
N PRO A 287 -63.85 8.65 15.16
CA PRO A 287 -64.57 9.29 14.03
C PRO A 287 -66.13 9.17 14.11
N VAL A 288 -66.88 10.09 13.47
CA VAL A 288 -68.31 9.93 13.12
C VAL A 288 -68.54 10.51 11.70
N PRO A 289 -69.35 9.92 10.80
CA PRO A 289 -69.14 10.06 9.34
C PRO A 289 -69.94 11.18 8.63
N PRO A 290 -69.55 11.54 7.38
CA PRO A 290 -70.24 12.56 6.58
C PRO A 290 -71.55 12.06 5.94
N LEU A 291 -72.49 12.99 5.71
CA LEU A 291 -73.63 12.79 4.81
C LEU A 291 -73.26 13.21 3.37
N HIS A 292 -73.63 12.39 2.39
CA HIS A 292 -73.31 12.63 0.97
C HIS A 292 -74.10 13.78 0.35
N PRO A 293 -73.44 14.55 -0.53
CA PRO A 293 -74.02 14.82 -1.85
C PRO A 293 -73.01 14.57 -3.00
N ALA A 294 -72.55 13.32 -3.16
CA ALA A 294 -71.57 12.94 -4.21
C ALA A 294 -72.20 12.26 -5.44
N THR A 295 -73.51 11.96 -5.40
CA THR A 295 -74.17 10.98 -6.28
C THR A 295 -74.76 11.55 -7.58
N GLU A 296 -74.69 12.87 -7.76
CA GLU A 296 -75.32 13.59 -8.88
C GLU A 296 -74.28 14.16 -9.85
N ALA A 297 -73.20 14.76 -9.35
CA ALA A 297 -72.08 15.25 -10.17
C ALA A 297 -71.49 14.17 -11.10
N TRP A 298 -71.31 12.95 -10.57
CA TRP A 298 -70.78 11.81 -11.35
C TRP A 298 -71.75 11.33 -12.44
N ARG A 299 -73.06 11.60 -12.31
CA ARG A 299 -74.08 11.22 -13.28
C ARG A 299 -74.12 12.20 -14.45
N ALA A 300 -74.07 13.50 -14.15
CA ALA A 300 -73.97 14.55 -15.17
C ALA A 300 -72.71 14.41 -16.03
N GLN A 301 -71.55 14.18 -15.41
CA GLN A 301 -70.27 14.04 -16.14
C GLN A 301 -70.22 12.78 -17.02
N LYS A 302 -70.98 11.72 -16.69
CA LYS A 302 -71.09 10.52 -17.54
C LYS A 302 -71.97 10.74 -18.75
N GLN A 303 -73.13 11.39 -18.58
CA GLN A 303 -74.05 11.67 -19.69
C GLN A 303 -73.44 12.62 -20.74
N ALA A 304 -72.65 13.61 -20.32
CA ALA A 304 -71.89 14.46 -21.24
C ALA A 304 -70.93 13.64 -22.14
N LYS A 305 -70.25 12.63 -21.59
CA LYS A 305 -69.31 11.73 -22.31
C LYS A 305 -69.97 10.59 -23.09
N GLU A 306 -71.30 10.52 -23.07
CA GLU A 306 -72.10 9.63 -23.92
C GLU A 306 -72.73 10.44 -25.07
N LEU A 307 -73.17 11.68 -24.84
CA LEU A 307 -73.72 12.58 -25.88
C LEU A 307 -72.69 13.08 -26.91
N GLU A 308 -71.41 13.27 -26.55
CA GLU A 308 -70.37 13.63 -27.55
C GLU A 308 -69.97 12.48 -28.49
N ARG A 309 -70.43 11.25 -28.26
CA ARG A 309 -69.90 10.05 -28.94
C ARG A 309 -70.69 9.60 -30.17
N ASP A 310 -71.89 10.13 -30.40
CA ASP A 310 -72.81 9.66 -31.45
C ASP A 310 -72.69 10.40 -32.80
N GLU A 311 -71.92 11.50 -32.90
CA GLU A 311 -71.75 12.25 -34.17
C GLU A 311 -70.40 12.01 -34.89
N THR A 312 -69.60 11.01 -34.50
CA THR A 312 -68.31 10.69 -35.19
C THR A 312 -68.09 9.20 -35.51
N SER A 313 -69.11 8.53 -36.04
CA SER A 313 -69.00 7.15 -36.57
C SER A 313 -69.10 7.06 -38.10
N GLY A 314 -68.30 7.85 -38.81
CA GLY A 314 -68.12 7.77 -40.28
C GLY A 314 -66.91 6.92 -40.66
N SER A 315 -67.10 5.63 -40.95
CA SER A 315 -66.01 4.70 -41.29
C SER A 315 -65.49 4.89 -42.72
N CYS A 316 -64.17 5.12 -42.87
CA CYS A 316 -63.46 5.04 -44.15
C CYS A 316 -62.08 4.40 -43.99
N SER A 317 -62.01 3.11 -44.37
CA SER A 317 -60.82 2.40 -44.90
C SER A 317 -59.46 2.59 -44.21
N GLU A 318 -59.22 1.68 -43.27
CA GLU A 318 -57.92 1.05 -43.00
C GLU A 318 -57.04 0.83 -44.26
N ALA A 319 -55.83 1.40 -44.28
CA ALA A 319 -54.74 1.02 -45.17
C ALA A 319 -53.38 1.49 -44.61
N ALA A 320 -52.41 0.57 -44.45
CA ALA A 320 -50.96 0.73 -44.21
C ALA A 320 -50.50 1.99 -43.41
N TYR A 321 -49.94 1.90 -42.20
CA TYR A 321 -48.84 1.00 -41.79
C TYR A 321 -48.90 0.67 -40.28
N ARG A 322 -48.41 -0.52 -39.90
CA ARG A 322 -47.93 -0.81 -38.53
C ARG A 322 -46.41 -0.99 -38.54
N PRO A 323 -45.72 -0.77 -37.41
CA PRO A 323 -44.27 -0.66 -37.38
C PRO A 323 -43.56 -2.00 -37.46
N THR A 324 -42.39 -2.00 -38.08
CA THR A 324 -41.35 -3.01 -37.82
C THR A 324 -40.51 -2.51 -36.64
N GLU A 325 -40.38 -3.33 -35.60
CA GLU A 325 -39.50 -3.03 -34.46
C GLU A 325 -38.02 -3.23 -34.83
N ASP A 326 -37.13 -2.61 -34.04
CA ASP A 326 -35.67 -2.55 -34.21
C ASP A 326 -34.97 -3.91 -34.45
N PRO A 327 -33.76 -3.89 -35.04
CA PRO A 327 -32.59 -3.87 -34.16
C PRO A 327 -31.67 -2.65 -34.34
N LEU A 328 -31.40 -1.97 -33.22
CA LEU A 328 -30.32 -0.99 -33.05
C LEU A 328 -28.94 -1.65 -33.24
N GLN A 329 -28.39 -1.60 -34.45
CA GLN A 329 -27.00 -2.00 -34.75
C GLN A 329 -26.32 -0.98 -35.69
N ASP A 330 -24.99 -0.88 -35.58
CA ASP A 330 -24.05 -0.18 -36.48
C ASP A 330 -24.05 1.36 -36.62
N LEU A 331 -24.63 2.13 -35.70
CA LEU A 331 -24.24 3.54 -35.53
C LEU A 331 -22.89 3.74 -34.80
N SER A 332 -22.44 2.74 -34.03
CA SER A 332 -21.10 2.75 -33.40
C SER A 332 -19.97 2.59 -34.43
N VAL A 333 -20.17 1.75 -35.44
CA VAL A 333 -19.18 1.42 -36.49
C VAL A 333 -18.94 2.60 -37.45
N LEU A 334 -19.93 3.49 -37.62
CA LEU A 334 -19.79 4.70 -38.44
C LEU A 334 -19.06 5.86 -37.75
N LEU A 335 -19.02 5.90 -36.41
CA LEU A 335 -18.43 6.99 -35.64
C LEU A 335 -17.06 6.65 -35.03
N TYR A 336 -16.79 5.37 -34.74
CA TYR A 336 -15.46 4.90 -34.34
C TYR A 336 -14.87 3.98 -35.41
N GLY A 337 -13.98 4.54 -36.24
CA GLY A 337 -13.24 3.80 -37.25
C GLY A 337 -12.45 2.63 -36.64
N SER A 338 -12.34 1.53 -37.39
CA SER A 338 -11.81 0.25 -36.94
C SER A 338 -10.35 0.31 -36.46
N GLN A 339 -10.16 0.52 -35.15
CA GLN A 339 -8.83 0.71 -34.54
C GLN A 339 -8.07 -0.61 -34.29
N THR A 340 -8.00 -1.47 -35.31
CA THR A 340 -7.34 -2.78 -35.27
C THR A 340 -5.81 -2.69 -35.44
N TYR A 341 -5.16 -1.82 -34.65
CA TYR A 341 -3.70 -1.58 -34.71
C TYR A 341 -2.99 -1.59 -33.35
N LEU A 342 -3.44 -2.45 -32.44
CA LEU A 342 -2.63 -2.90 -31.29
C LEU A 342 -2.45 -4.42 -31.29
N GLN A 343 -1.74 -4.93 -32.30
CA GLN A 343 -1.12 -6.25 -32.19
C GLN A 343 0.00 -6.19 -31.14
N VAL A 344 -0.35 -6.51 -29.89
CA VAL A 344 0.63 -6.82 -28.85
C VAL A 344 1.43 -8.04 -29.32
N ARG A 345 2.69 -7.84 -29.71
CA ARG A 345 3.62 -8.95 -29.96
C ARG A 345 3.81 -9.72 -28.64
N PRO A 346 3.46 -11.02 -28.55
CA PRO A 346 3.86 -11.81 -27.41
C PRO A 346 5.39 -11.97 -27.47
N ILE A 347 6.09 -11.41 -26.47
CA ILE A 347 7.52 -11.68 -26.30
C ILE A 347 7.64 -13.15 -25.90
N SER A 348 8.28 -13.95 -26.76
CA SER A 348 8.54 -15.37 -26.52
C SER A 348 9.63 -15.58 -25.46
N GLY A 349 9.35 -15.17 -24.23
CA GLY A 349 10.17 -15.37 -23.04
C GLY A 349 9.73 -16.61 -22.27
N TYR A 350 10.65 -17.55 -22.05
CA TYR A 350 10.40 -18.84 -21.39
C TYR A 350 9.73 -18.68 -20.01
N SER A 351 8.51 -19.22 -19.86
CA SER A 351 7.93 -19.56 -18.56
C SER A 351 7.95 -21.07 -18.37
N ARG A 352 9.08 -21.60 -17.87
CA ARG A 352 9.16 -22.97 -17.33
C ARG A 352 9.69 -22.98 -15.91
N ILE A 353 8.95 -22.32 -15.02
CA ILE A 353 9.04 -22.57 -13.59
C ILE A 353 7.79 -23.35 -13.20
N GLN A 354 7.92 -24.69 -13.22
CA GLN A 354 7.02 -25.53 -12.44
C GLN A 354 7.39 -25.39 -10.96
N HIS A 355 6.47 -25.76 -10.08
CA HIS A 355 6.69 -25.73 -8.64
C HIS A 355 7.99 -26.44 -8.23
N ILE A 356 8.74 -25.80 -7.32
CA ILE A 356 9.34 -26.50 -6.18
C ILE A 356 8.18 -26.68 -5.17
N ARG A 357 7.94 -27.79 -4.47
CA ARG A 357 8.73 -29.03 -4.24
C ARG A 357 9.46 -29.63 -5.43
#